data_AF-K1UDG3-F1
#
_entry.id   AF-K1UDG3-F1
#
_cell.length_a   1.000
_cell.length_b   1.000
_cell.length_c   1.000
_cell.angle_alpha   90.00
_cell.angle_beta   90.00
_cell.angle_gamma   90.00
#
_symmetry.space_group_name_H-M   'P 1'
#
loop_
_entity.id
_entity.type
_entity.pdbx_description
1 polymer ?
#
loop_
_entity_poly.entity_id
_entity_poly.type
_entity_poly.pdbx_seq_one_letter_code
_entity_poly.pdbx_strand_id
1 'polypeptide(L)' 'DAYMAGFVYGYLHGYSPADCCRLGSVLSYFVLQAEGCCTNAPTEQELLQKFETLR' A
#
# COMPACT_ATOMS: atom_id res chain seq x y z
N ASP A 1 -2.42 -5.09 9.47
CA ASP A 1 -2.37 -5.97 8.29
C ASP A 1 -2.05 -5.22 7.01
N ALA A 2 -2.87 -4.22 6.63
CA ALA A 2 -2.66 -3.40 5.44
C ALA A 2 -1.21 -2.87 5.30
N TYR A 3 -0.65 -2.26 6.35
CA TYR A 3 0.72 -1.76 6.30
C TYR A 3 1.76 -2.84 5.95
N MET A 4 1.69 -3.97 6.65
CA MET A 4 2.62 -5.08 6.42
C MET A 4 2.42 -5.72 5.04
N ALA A 5 1.17 -5.83 4.57
CA ALA A 5 0.87 -6.33 3.23
C ALA A 5 1.47 -5.42 2.15
N GLY A 6 1.38 -4.10 2.30
CA GLY A 6 1.97 -3.13 1.36
C GLY A 6 3.50 -3.15 1.42
N PHE A 7 4.08 -3.30 2.61
CA PHE A 7 5.53 -3.44 2.77
C PHE A 7 6.05 -4.72 2.10
N VAL A 8 5.40 -5.87 2.35
CA VAL A 8 5.78 -7.17 1.76
C VAL A 8 5.59 -7.15 0.24
N TYR A 9 4.52 -6.51 -0.26
CA TYR A 9 4.34 -6.27 -1.70
C TYR A 9 5.57 -5.54 -2.29
N GLY A 10 6.00 -4.44 -1.68
CA GLY A 10 7.19 -3.71 -2.13
C GLY A 10 8.46 -4.56 -2.09
N TYR A 11 8.66 -5.31 -1.01
CA TYR A 11 9.81 -6.19 -0.84
C TYR A 11 9.88 -7.28 -1.92
N LEU A 12 8.75 -7.92 -2.22
CA LEU A 12 8.66 -8.96 -3.26
C LEU A 12 8.88 -8.41 -4.68
N HIS A 13 8.62 -7.13 -4.91
CA HIS A 13 8.80 -6.46 -6.20
C HIS A 13 10.16 -5.73 -6.32
N GLY A 14 11.05 -5.87 -5.34
CA GLY A 14 12.41 -5.31 -5.40
C GLY A 14 12.49 -3.79 -5.16
N TYR A 15 11.48 -3.19 -4.53
CA TYR A 15 11.53 -1.78 -4.13
C TYR A 15 12.55 -1.52 -3.02
N SER A 16 12.98 -0.26 -2.90
CA SER A 16 13.85 0.15 -1.80
C SER A 16 13.14 0.01 -0.45
N PRO A 17 13.86 -0.17 0.69
CA PRO A 17 13.21 -0.22 2.01
C PRO A 17 12.32 1.00 2.32
N ALA A 18 12.71 2.18 1.84
CA ALA A 18 11.91 3.39 1.99
C ALA A 18 10.61 3.32 1.18
N ASP A 19 10.67 2.82 -0.05
CA ASP A 19 9.50 2.63 -0.90
C ASP A 19 8.59 1.49 -0.38
N CYS A 20 9.14 0.45 0.24
CA CYS A 20 8.34 -0.56 0.94
C CYS A 20 7.53 0.07 2.08
N CYS A 21 8.14 0.95 2.89
CA CYS A 21 7.41 1.69 3.93
C CYS A 21 6.33 2.60 3.34
N ARG A 22 6.62 3.28 2.22
CA ARG A 22 5.64 4.11 1.51
C ARG A 22 4.47 3.28 1.00
N LEU A 23 4.72 2.13 0.37
CA LEU A 23 3.67 1.21 -0.09
C LEU A 23 2.82 0.68 1.06
N GLY A 24 3.41 0.40 2.22
CA GLY A 24 2.67 0.07 3.44
C GLY A 24 1.73 1.20 3.89
N SER A 25 2.23 2.43 3.89
CA SER A 25 1.43 3.62 4.21
C SER A 25 0.30 3.86 3.21
N VAL A 26 0.57 3.68 1.91
CA VAL A 26 -0.43 3.82 0.84
C VAL A 26 -1.54 2.78 0.99
N LEU A 27 -1.20 1.51 1.20
CA LEU A 27 -2.22 0.46 1.38
C LEU A 27 -3.08 0.72 2.63
N SER A 28 -2.45 1.19 3.70
CA SER A 28 -3.17 1.58 4.93
C SER A 28 -4.09 2.78 4.71
N TYR A 29 -3.68 3.75 3.89
CA TYR A 29 -4.50 4.90 3.53
C TYR A 29 -5.83 4.50 2.88
N PHE A 30 -5.86 3.47 2.04
CA PHE A 30 -7.10 2.97 1.45
C PHE A 30 -7.97 2.24 2.47
N VAL A 31 -7.38 1.30 3.23
CA VAL A 31 -8.12 0.48 4.18
C VAL A 31 -8.79 1.30 5.29
N LEU A 32 -8.17 2.41 5.72
CA LEU A 32 -8.72 3.27 6.77
C LEU A 32 -9.93 4.12 6.34
N GLN A 33 -10.28 4.17 5.06
CA GLN A 33 -11.37 5.00 4.54
C GLN A 33 -12.77 4.34 4.62
N ALA A 34 -12.86 3.07 5.02
CA ALA A 34 -14.14 2.40 5.23
C ALA A 34 -14.07 1.44 6.42
N GLU A 35 -15.23 1.14 7.02
CA GLU A 35 -15.29 0.11 8.06
C GLU A 35 -15.10 -1.30 7.46
N GLY A 36 -14.29 -2.10 8.15
CA GLY A 36 -13.90 -3.45 7.75
C GLY A 36 -12.52 -3.51 7.08
N CYS A 37 -11.73 -4.51 7.45
CA CYS A 37 -10.30 -4.58 7.11
C CYS A 37 -9.99 -4.73 5.62
N CYS A 38 -10.93 -5.22 4.82
CA CYS A 38 -10.75 -5.50 3.39
C CYS A 38 -11.77 -4.78 2.50
N THR A 39 -12.72 -4.06 3.09
CA THR A 39 -13.87 -3.47 2.36
C THR A 39 -13.43 -2.44 1.32
N ASN A 40 -12.37 -1.70 1.62
CA ASN A 40 -11.80 -0.67 0.75
C ASN A 40 -10.34 -0.95 0.41
N ALA A 41 -9.97 -2.24 0.28
CA ALA A 41 -8.66 -2.59 -0.23
C ALA A 41 -8.57 -2.17 -1.72
N PRO A 42 -7.51 -1.45 -2.14
CA PRO A 42 -7.37 -0.97 -3.50
C PRO A 42 -6.98 -2.12 -4.44
N THR A 43 -7.21 -1.91 -5.72
CA THR A 43 -6.54 -2.68 -6.78
C THR A 43 -5.04 -2.34 -6.81
N GLU A 44 -4.25 -3.22 -7.43
CA GLU A 44 -2.81 -2.97 -7.64
C GLU A 44 -2.56 -1.67 -8.41
N GLN A 45 -3.38 -1.39 -9.44
CA GLN A 45 -3.26 -0.17 -10.22
C GLN A 45 -3.50 1.09 -9.36
N GLU A 46 -4.53 1.11 -8.53
CA GLU A 46 -4.82 2.24 -7.63
C GLU A 46 -3.73 2.43 -6.57
N LEU A 47 -3.19 1.33 -6.04
CA LEU A 47 -2.06 1.34 -5.12
C LEU A 47 -0.85 2.02 -5.77
N LEU A 48 -0.46 1.58 -6.97
CA LEU A 48 0.70 2.11 -7.69
C LEU A 48 0.48 3.55 -8.13
N GLN A 49 -0.72 3.92 -8.61
CA GLN A 49 -1.07 5.29 -8.94
C GLN A 49 -0.91 6.21 -7.73
N LYS A 50 -1.40 5.80 -6.55
CA LYS A 50 -1.25 6.58 -5.32
C LYS A 50 0.20 6.64 -4.85
N PHE A 51 0.95 5.55 -4.97
CA PHE A 51 2.37 5.49 -4.62
C PHE A 51 3.21 6.48 -5.47
N GLU A 52 2.96 6.57 -6.77
CA GLU A 52 3.66 7.52 -7.65
C GLU A 52 3.41 8.99 -7.28
N THR A 53 2.28 9.32 -6.64
CA THR A 53 2.05 10.69 -6.12
C THR A 53 2.89 11.05 -4.90
N LEU A 54 3.52 10.07 -4.25
CA LEU A 54 4.33 10.23 -3.04
C LEU A 54 5.83 10.00 -3.28
N ARG A 55 6.21 9.69 -4.51
CA ARG A 55 7.58 9.38 -4.92
C ARG A 55 8.37 10.66 -5.20
#